data_AF-A0A3C1EUI2-F1
#
_entry.id   AF-A0A3C1EUI2-F1
#
_cell.length_a   1.000
_cell.length_b   1.000
_cell.length_c   1.000
_cell.angle_alpha   90.00
_cell.angle_beta   90.00
_cell.angle_gamma   90.00
#
_symmetry.space_group_name_H-M   'P 1'
#
loop_
_entity.id
_entity.type
_entity.pdbx_description
1 polymer ?
#
loop_
_entity_poly.entity_id
_entity_poly.type
_entity_poly.pdbx_seq_one_letter_code
_entity_poly.pdbx_strand_id
1 'polypeptide(L)'
;MEFMKSIVTIIAMLIALIGYIPYIRDCIKGKTKPHVITWFTWALVSFLAFGIQFFNQGGFGSFINLFMGIICTVIFILGLRNGTKDITRTDWIAFMLALIAIGLWLIVKQPLLSIILVVFIDIMSFLPTILKGWKKPYTETLITFAFSGVKNGLSIYALSSYSLVIVMYPA
;
A
#
# COMPACT_ATOMS: atom_id res chain seq x y z
N MET A 1 22.52 -19.42 2.32
CA MET A 1 22.09 -18.01 2.45
C MET A 1 20.76 -17.77 1.75
N GLU A 2 20.59 -18.26 0.51
CA GLU A 2 19.31 -18.29 -0.24
C GLU A 2 18.13 -18.88 0.57
N PHE A 3 18.31 -20.04 1.21
CA PHE A 3 17.26 -20.70 2.00
C PHE A 3 16.71 -19.84 3.15
N MET A 4 17.59 -19.13 3.87
CA MET A 4 17.16 -18.23 4.96
C MET A 4 16.36 -17.03 4.42
N LYS A 5 16.75 -16.48 3.27
CA LYS A 5 16.01 -15.37 2.64
C LYS A 5 14.60 -15.81 2.21
N SER A 6 14.44 -17.01 1.65
CA SER A 6 13.13 -17.55 1.28
C SER A 6 12.19 -17.70 2.48
N ILE A 7 12.70 -18.16 3.63
CA ILE A 7 11.91 -18.25 4.87
C ILE A 7 11.46 -16.86 5.33
N VAL A 8 12.37 -15.88 5.32
CA VAL A 8 12.04 -14.50 5.71
C VAL A 8 10.96 -13.90 4.79
N THR A 9 11.03 -14.16 3.48
CA THR A 9 9.99 -13.73 2.51
C THR A 9 8.62 -14.34 2.83
N ILE A 10 8.55 -15.64 3.14
CA ILE A 10 7.28 -16.29 3.52
C ILE A 10 6.72 -15.67 4.80
N ILE A 11 7.58 -15.43 5.80
CA ILE A 11 7.18 -14.80 7.06
C ILE A 11 6.66 -13.38 6.81
N ALA A 12 7.35 -12.58 5.99
CA ALA A 12 6.93 -11.22 5.65
C ALA A 12 5.56 -11.21 4.96
N MET A 13 5.31 -12.14 4.02
CA MET A 13 4.00 -12.28 3.39
C MET A 13 2.91 -12.65 4.40
N LEU A 14 3.17 -13.60 5.31
CA LEU A 14 2.19 -13.98 6.34
C LEU A 14 1.89 -12.83 7.31
N ILE A 15 2.91 -12.07 7.72
CA ILE A 15 2.74 -10.87 8.55
C ILE A 15 1.88 -9.84 7.84
N ALA A 16 2.10 -9.61 6.54
CA ALA A 16 1.29 -8.68 5.76
C ALA A 16 -0.18 -9.10 5.74
N LEU A 17 -0.47 -10.37 5.44
CA LEU A 17 -1.84 -10.90 5.40
C LEU A 17 -2.53 -10.80 6.77
N ILE A 18 -1.85 -11.25 7.83
CA ILE A 18 -2.39 -11.25 9.19
C ILE A 18 -2.55 -9.82 9.72
N GLY A 19 -1.69 -8.89 9.31
CA GLY A 19 -1.70 -7.49 9.74
C GLY A 19 -2.95 -6.71 9.31
N TYR A 20 -3.61 -7.10 8.21
CA TYR A 20 -4.86 -6.48 7.75
C TYR A 20 -6.11 -7.03 8.45
N ILE A 21 -6.07 -8.25 9.00
CA ILE A 21 -7.18 -8.86 9.73
C ILE A 21 -7.69 -7.96 10.88
N PRO A 22 -6.84 -7.47 11.81
CA PRO A 22 -7.30 -6.58 12.87
C PRO A 22 -7.84 -5.26 12.32
N TYR A 23 -7.26 -4.72 11.24
CA TYR A 23 -7.73 -3.49 10.60
C TYR A 23 -9.17 -3.65 10.09
N ILE A 24 -9.43 -4.70 9.31
CA ILE A 24 -10.76 -4.99 8.76
C ILE A 24 -11.77 -5.22 9.89
N ARG A 25 -11.40 -6.02 10.90
CA ARG A 25 -12.24 -6.27 12.07
C ARG A 25 -12.59 -4.98 12.81
N ASP A 26 -11.61 -4.11 13.04
CA ASP A 26 -11.80 -2.87 13.77
C ASP A 26 -12.56 -1.83 12.95
N CYS A 27 -12.43 -1.87 11.61
CA CYS A 27 -13.30 -1.14 10.68
C CYS A 27 -14.75 -1.62 10.82
N ILE A 28 -15.03 -2.92 10.77
CA ILE A 28 -16.39 -3.45 10.92
C ILE A 28 -16.99 -3.05 12.28
N LYS A 29 -16.18 -3.05 13.34
CA LYS A 29 -16.57 -2.61 14.70
C LYS A 29 -16.67 -1.09 14.86
N GLY A 30 -16.36 -0.29 13.83
CA GLY A 30 -16.39 1.17 13.87
C GLY A 30 -15.32 1.83 14.76
N LYS A 31 -14.35 1.05 15.25
CA LYS A 31 -13.20 1.56 16.01
C LYS A 31 -12.24 2.29 15.08
N THR A 32 -12.01 1.71 13.91
CA THR A 32 -11.17 2.27 12.84
C THR A 32 -12.05 2.95 11.81
N LYS A 33 -11.70 4.18 11.44
CA LYS A 33 -12.48 5.01 10.52
C LYS A 33 -11.66 5.30 9.26
N PRO A 34 -11.44 4.33 8.37
CA PRO A 34 -10.46 4.46 7.29
C PRO A 34 -10.66 5.74 6.46
N HIS A 35 -9.56 6.36 6.04
CA HIS A 35 -9.63 7.52 5.17
C HIS A 35 -9.91 7.09 3.73
N VAL A 36 -11.08 7.47 3.20
CA VAL A 36 -11.63 6.93 1.94
C VAL A 36 -10.69 7.14 0.76
N ILE A 37 -10.08 8.33 0.64
CA ILE A 37 -9.17 8.66 -0.48
C ILE A 37 -7.95 7.75 -0.51
N THR A 38 -7.32 7.51 0.65
CA THR A 38 -6.11 6.69 0.77
C THR A 38 -6.36 5.26 0.31
N TRP A 39 -7.44 4.66 0.80
CA TRP A 39 -7.75 3.27 0.48
C TRP A 39 -8.24 3.10 -0.96
N PHE A 40 -8.89 4.12 -1.51
CA PHE A 40 -9.26 4.16 -2.92
C PHE A 40 -8.03 4.22 -3.84
N THR A 41 -7.08 5.12 -3.58
CA THR A 41 -5.86 5.23 -4.40
C THR A 41 -5.00 3.99 -4.32
N TRP A 42 -4.87 3.40 -3.13
CA TRP A 42 -4.17 2.13 -2.97
C TRP A 42 -4.84 0.95 -3.68
N ALA A 43 -6.17 0.89 -3.67
CA ALA A 43 -6.89 -0.11 -4.48
C ALA A 43 -6.59 0.09 -5.97
N LEU A 44 -6.67 1.33 -6.46
CA LEU A 44 -6.44 1.67 -7.86
C LEU A 44 -5.02 1.30 -8.32
N VAL A 45 -3.99 1.76 -7.60
CA VAL A 45 -2.59 1.48 -7.98
C VAL A 45 -2.29 -0.02 -7.89
N SER A 46 -2.87 -0.74 -6.93
CA SER A 46 -2.69 -2.19 -6.79
C SER A 46 -3.28 -2.97 -7.98
N PHE A 47 -4.48 -2.62 -8.43
CA PHE A 47 -5.06 -3.26 -9.62
C PHE A 47 -4.30 -2.91 -10.91
N LEU A 48 -3.82 -1.67 -11.05
CA LEU A 48 -2.97 -1.28 -12.18
C LEU A 48 -1.65 -2.07 -12.18
N ALA A 49 -0.99 -2.17 -11.03
CA ALA A 49 0.23 -2.96 -10.86
C ALA A 49 0.01 -4.44 -11.19
N PHE A 50 -1.12 -5.01 -10.76
CA PHE A 50 -1.52 -6.35 -11.16
C PHE A 50 -1.68 -6.47 -12.67
N GLY A 51 -2.44 -5.58 -13.32
CA GLY A 51 -2.65 -5.62 -14.77
C GLY A 51 -1.35 -5.56 -15.55
N ILE A 52 -0.46 -4.62 -15.21
CA ILE A 52 0.86 -4.50 -15.85
C ILE A 52 1.65 -5.81 -15.69
N GLN A 53 1.76 -6.35 -14.48
CA GLN A 53 2.53 -7.58 -14.26
C GLN A 53 1.88 -8.79 -14.95
N PHE A 54 0.56 -8.91 -14.90
CA PHE A 54 -0.18 -10.02 -15.50
C PHE A 54 0.01 -10.06 -17.02
N PHE A 55 -0.14 -8.92 -17.71
CA PHE A 55 0.04 -8.84 -19.16
C PHE A 55 1.51 -8.90 -19.62
N ASN A 56 2.47 -8.63 -18.73
CA ASN A 56 3.90 -8.69 -19.02
C ASN A 56 4.59 -9.95 -18.44
N GLN A 57 3.85 -11.06 -18.29
CA GLN A 57 4.40 -12.35 -17.84
C GLN A 57 5.07 -12.32 -16.45
N GLY A 58 4.61 -11.45 -15.55
CA GLY A 58 5.11 -11.31 -14.17
C GLY A 58 4.82 -12.50 -13.24
N GLY A 59 4.27 -13.60 -13.78
CA GLY A 59 4.04 -14.85 -13.05
C GLY A 59 3.10 -14.72 -11.86
N PHE A 60 3.19 -15.69 -10.95
CA PHE A 60 2.36 -15.74 -9.73
C PHE A 60 2.55 -14.53 -8.80
N GLY A 61 3.70 -13.85 -8.87
CA GLY A 61 3.95 -12.63 -8.08
C GLY A 61 2.93 -11.51 -8.36
N SER A 62 2.38 -11.46 -9.57
CA SER A 62 1.34 -10.49 -9.95
C SER A 62 0.10 -10.58 -9.03
N PHE A 63 -0.31 -11.79 -8.61
CA PHE A 63 -1.52 -12.01 -7.80
C PHE A 63 -1.43 -11.40 -6.40
N ILE A 64 -0.23 -11.07 -5.91
CA ILE A 64 -0.06 -10.33 -4.65
C ILE A 64 -0.72 -8.95 -4.77
N ASN A 65 -0.51 -8.26 -5.90
CA ASN A 65 -1.11 -6.96 -6.16
C ASN A 65 -2.62 -7.06 -6.37
N LEU A 66 -3.11 -8.15 -6.96
CA LEU A 66 -4.55 -8.42 -7.05
C LEU A 66 -5.17 -8.54 -5.65
N PHE A 67 -4.56 -9.35 -4.79
CA PHE A 67 -5.04 -9.58 -3.43
C PHE A 67 -5.02 -8.28 -2.60
N MET A 68 -3.95 -7.49 -2.74
CA MET A 68 -3.85 -6.19 -2.10
C MET A 68 -4.92 -5.21 -2.60
N GLY A 69 -5.19 -5.20 -3.92
CA GLY A 69 -6.29 -4.42 -4.51
C GLY A 69 -7.65 -4.80 -3.93
N ILE A 70 -7.91 -6.09 -3.73
CA ILE A 70 -9.14 -6.59 -3.09
C ILE A 70 -9.23 -6.13 -1.63
N ILE A 71 -8.17 -6.27 -0.83
CA ILE A 71 -8.15 -5.80 0.56
C ILE A 71 -8.42 -4.30 0.65
N CYS A 72 -7.72 -3.50 -0.17
CA CYS A 72 -7.89 -2.05 -0.17
C CYS A 72 -9.32 -1.67 -0.58
N THR A 73 -9.91 -2.39 -1.54
CA THR A 73 -11.30 -2.20 -1.96
C THR A 73 -12.28 -2.50 -0.83
N VAL A 74 -12.09 -3.60 -0.09
CA VAL A 74 -12.92 -3.94 1.08
C VAL A 74 -12.84 -2.82 2.12
N ILE A 75 -11.64 -2.33 2.42
CA ILE A 75 -11.44 -1.26 3.41
C ILE A 75 -12.03 0.06 2.92
N PHE A 76 -11.89 0.39 1.64
CA PHE A 76 -12.53 1.53 1.01
C PHE A 76 -14.05 1.47 1.16
N ILE A 77 -14.68 0.34 0.85
CA ILE A 77 -16.13 0.14 1.00
C ILE A 77 -16.56 0.31 2.47
N LEU A 78 -15.81 -0.25 3.41
CA LEU A 78 -16.06 -0.04 4.84
C LEU A 78 -15.93 1.44 5.22
N GLY A 79 -14.93 2.14 4.66
CA GLY A 79 -14.72 3.57 4.82
C GLY A 79 -15.83 4.44 4.27
N LEU A 80 -16.50 4.04 3.18
CA LEU A 80 -17.69 4.75 2.71
C LEU A 80 -18.83 4.72 3.74
N ARG A 81 -18.92 3.63 4.52
CA ARG A 81 -19.94 3.48 5.57
C ARG A 81 -19.59 4.25 6.84
N ASN A 82 -18.37 4.08 7.37
CA ASN A 82 -17.99 4.58 8.70
C ASN A 82 -16.65 5.34 8.76
N GLY A 83 -16.04 5.56 7.61
CA GLY A 83 -14.78 6.27 7.48
C GLY A 83 -14.90 7.76 7.73
N THR A 84 -13.76 8.43 7.60
CA THR A 84 -13.68 9.87 7.84
C THR A 84 -14.29 10.62 6.65
N LYS A 85 -15.34 11.41 6.90
CA LYS A 85 -16.01 12.23 5.87
C LYS A 85 -15.42 13.63 5.72
N ASP A 86 -14.49 14.00 6.60
CA ASP A 86 -13.83 15.31 6.62
C ASP A 86 -12.71 15.36 5.55
N ILE A 87 -13.09 15.32 4.27
CA ILE A 87 -12.15 15.43 3.15
C ILE A 87 -11.73 16.90 3.02
N THR A 88 -10.45 17.17 3.24
CA THR A 88 -9.85 18.51 3.18
C THR A 88 -9.30 18.84 1.79
N ARG A 89 -8.96 20.11 1.56
CA ARG A 89 -8.28 20.54 0.31
C ARG A 89 -6.94 19.82 0.12
N THR A 90 -6.20 19.59 1.20
CA THR A 90 -4.93 18.87 1.14
C THR A 90 -5.13 17.44 0.64
N ASP A 91 -6.22 16.78 1.03
CA ASP A 91 -6.51 15.41 0.58
C ASP A 91 -6.83 15.36 -0.91
N TRP A 92 -7.54 16.36 -1.43
CA TRP A 92 -7.79 16.49 -2.88
C TRP A 92 -6.51 16.77 -3.67
N ILE A 93 -5.62 17.62 -3.15
CA ILE A 93 -4.33 17.88 -3.79
C ILE A 93 -3.49 16.60 -3.84
N ALA A 94 -3.39 15.89 -2.70
CA ALA A 94 -2.67 14.63 -2.62
C ALA A 94 -3.25 13.58 -3.57
N PHE A 95 -4.58 13.47 -3.63
CA PHE A 95 -5.28 12.59 -4.56
C PHE A 95 -4.95 12.91 -6.03
N MET A 96 -5.05 14.18 -6.42
CA MET A 96 -4.76 14.59 -7.81
C MET A 96 -3.30 14.37 -8.18
N LEU A 97 -2.37 14.66 -7.26
CA LEU A 97 -0.94 14.38 -7.47
C LEU A 97 -0.67 12.87 -7.61
N ALA A 98 -1.34 12.02 -6.83
CA ALA A 98 -1.24 10.58 -6.96
C ALA A 98 -1.77 10.12 -8.33
N LEU A 99 -2.92 10.64 -8.79
CA LEU A 99 -3.47 10.30 -10.11
C LEU A 99 -2.55 10.75 -11.26
N ILE A 100 -1.98 11.95 -11.18
CA ILE A 100 -1.01 12.44 -12.18
C ILE A 100 0.22 11.52 -12.20
N ALA A 101 0.76 11.18 -11.03
CA ALA A 101 1.91 10.31 -10.92
C ALA A 101 1.62 8.88 -11.43
N ILE A 102 0.42 8.35 -11.20
CA ILE A 102 -0.05 7.09 -11.82
C ILE A 102 -0.02 7.22 -13.35
N GLY A 103 -0.57 8.29 -13.91
CA GLY A 103 -0.54 8.52 -15.36
C GLY A 103 0.87 8.58 -15.92
N LEU A 104 1.78 9.29 -15.25
CA LEU A 104 3.20 9.35 -15.62
C LEU A 104 3.88 7.98 -15.51
N TRP A 105 3.56 7.21 -14.46
CA TRP A 105 4.14 5.89 -14.25
C TRP A 105 3.80 4.92 -15.38
N LEU A 106 2.59 5.01 -15.95
CA LEU A 106 2.15 4.15 -17.06
C LEU A 106 2.90 4.40 -18.39
N ILE A 107 3.46 5.61 -18.58
CA ILE A 107 4.14 5.99 -19.83
C ILE A 107 5.67 5.92 -19.73
N VAL A 108 6.22 5.99 -18.52
CA VAL A 108 7.66 5.97 -18.28
C VAL A 108 8.22 4.57 -18.48
N LYS A 109 9.25 4.45 -19.34
CA LYS A 109 9.91 3.17 -19.64
C LYS A 109 11.25 2.99 -18.91
N GLN A 110 11.65 3.95 -18.08
CA GLN A 110 12.90 3.88 -17.33
C GLN A 110 12.65 3.32 -15.92
N PRO A 111 13.36 2.25 -15.50
CA PRO A 111 13.12 1.59 -14.20
C PRO A 111 13.25 2.53 -13.00
N LEU A 112 14.26 3.39 -12.98
CA LEU A 112 14.52 4.32 -11.87
C LEU A 112 13.41 5.37 -11.74
N LEU A 113 13.00 5.99 -12.84
CA LEU A 113 11.90 6.96 -12.82
C LEU A 113 10.58 6.29 -12.42
N SER A 114 10.36 5.05 -12.88
CA SER A 114 9.17 4.28 -12.53
C SER A 114 9.08 4.05 -11.03
N ILE A 115 10.18 3.65 -10.38
CA ILE A 115 10.17 3.40 -8.93
C ILE A 115 9.99 4.69 -8.11
N ILE A 116 10.59 5.80 -8.56
CA ILE A 116 10.41 7.11 -7.93
C ILE A 116 8.93 7.52 -7.97
N LEU A 117 8.27 7.31 -9.10
CA LEU A 117 6.84 7.61 -9.25
C LEU A 117 5.97 6.72 -8.37
N VAL A 118 6.27 5.42 -8.28
CA VAL A 118 5.55 4.49 -7.37
C VAL A 118 5.67 4.94 -5.92
N VAL A 119 6.88 5.23 -5.46
CA VAL A 119 7.10 5.74 -4.08
C VAL A 119 6.36 7.05 -3.86
N PHE A 120 6.35 7.95 -4.85
CA PHE A 120 5.61 9.21 -4.76
C PHE A 120 4.09 8.99 -4.68
N ILE A 121 3.54 8.07 -5.47
CA ILE A 121 2.12 7.68 -5.42
C ILE A 121 1.76 7.18 -4.02
N ASP A 122 2.60 6.36 -3.41
CA ASP A 122 2.36 5.81 -2.07
C ASP A 122 2.42 6.89 -0.99
N ILE A 123 3.38 7.81 -1.05
CA ILE A 123 3.45 8.94 -0.10
C ILE A 123 2.20 9.83 -0.22
N MET A 124 1.82 10.20 -1.46
CA MET A 124 0.63 11.03 -1.69
C MET A 124 -0.66 10.32 -1.28
N SER A 125 -0.76 9.02 -1.54
CA SER A 125 -1.89 8.19 -1.11
C SER A 125 -1.98 8.09 0.40
N PHE A 126 -0.85 7.99 1.11
CA PHE A 126 -0.82 7.82 2.56
C PHE A 126 -0.94 9.14 3.34
N LEU A 127 -0.63 10.27 2.73
CA LEU A 127 -0.63 11.59 3.36
C LEU A 127 -1.95 11.93 4.10
N PRO A 128 -3.16 11.71 3.54
CA PRO A 128 -4.41 11.94 4.26
C PRO A 128 -4.51 11.13 5.55
N THR A 129 -4.08 9.87 5.52
CA THR A 129 -4.09 8.98 6.68
C THR A 129 -3.11 9.45 7.74
N ILE A 130 -1.91 9.92 7.35
CA ILE A 130 -0.94 10.53 8.27
C ILE A 130 -1.59 11.74 8.94
N LEU A 131 -2.05 12.73 8.16
CA LEU A 131 -2.61 13.98 8.69
C LEU A 131 -3.82 13.72 9.60
N LYS A 132 -4.65 12.73 9.24
CA LYS A 132 -5.74 12.25 10.08
C LYS A 132 -5.22 11.63 11.39
N GLY A 133 -4.20 10.78 11.33
CA GLY A 133 -3.57 10.17 12.50
C GLY A 133 -3.03 11.20 13.49
N TRP A 134 -2.45 12.31 13.00
CA TRP A 134 -2.02 13.43 13.85
C TRP A 134 -3.20 14.15 14.54
N LYS A 135 -4.33 14.32 13.84
CA LYS A 135 -5.51 15.02 14.37
C LYS A 135 -6.41 14.14 15.23
N LYS A 136 -6.52 12.85 14.90
CA LYS A 136 -7.45 11.86 15.49
C LYS A 136 -6.73 10.50 15.70
N PRO A 137 -5.74 10.43 16.59
CA PRO A 137 -4.80 9.29 16.70
C PRO A 137 -5.48 7.95 17.03
N TYR A 138 -6.61 7.96 17.74
CA TYR A 138 -7.31 6.73 18.14
C TYR A 138 -8.29 6.17 17.09
N THR A 139 -8.29 6.72 15.88
CA THR A 139 -9.23 6.34 14.81
C THR A 139 -8.61 5.47 13.71
N GLU A 140 -7.37 5.03 13.92
CA GLU A 140 -6.60 4.13 13.06
C GLU A 140 -6.06 2.96 13.88
N THR A 141 -6.00 1.75 13.30
CA THR A 141 -5.44 0.57 13.99
C THR A 141 -3.91 0.63 13.93
N LEU A 142 -3.27 1.16 14.99
CA LEU A 142 -1.81 1.32 15.07
C LEU A 142 -1.02 0.03 14.78
N ILE A 143 -1.54 -1.11 15.26
CA ILE A 143 -0.94 -2.43 15.06
C ILE A 143 -0.73 -2.77 13.58
N THR A 144 -1.63 -2.34 12.69
CA THR A 144 -1.51 -2.60 11.26
C THR A 144 -0.34 -1.85 10.63
N PHE A 145 -0.12 -0.60 11.05
CA PHE A 145 1.03 0.19 10.59
C PHE A 145 2.34 -0.31 11.19
N ALA A 146 2.32 -0.76 12.45
CA ALA A 146 3.47 -1.39 13.09
C ALA A 146 3.87 -2.70 12.36
N PHE A 147 2.91 -3.57 12.05
CA PHE A 147 3.16 -4.78 11.26
C PHE A 147 3.68 -4.46 9.86
N SER A 148 3.15 -3.41 9.22
CA SER A 148 3.65 -2.94 7.93
C SER A 148 5.11 -2.48 8.01
N GLY A 149 5.47 -1.76 9.08
CA GLY A 149 6.86 -1.35 9.33
C GLY A 149 7.80 -2.55 9.53
N VAL A 150 7.40 -3.51 10.36
CA VAL A 150 8.17 -4.76 10.58
C VAL A 150 8.31 -5.56 9.29
N LYS A 151 7.23 -5.71 8.52
CA LYS A 151 7.25 -6.36 7.19
C LYS A 151 8.30 -5.70 6.31
N ASN A 152 8.25 -4.38 6.14
CA ASN A 152 9.16 -3.65 5.25
C ASN A 152 10.63 -3.78 5.70
N GLY A 153 10.89 -3.75 7.02
CA GLY A 153 12.23 -4.00 7.55
C GLY A 153 12.76 -5.41 7.22
N LEU A 154 11.93 -6.43 7.40
CA LEU A 154 12.26 -7.82 7.03
C LEU A 154 12.46 -7.97 5.51
N SER A 155 11.65 -7.26 4.72
CA SER A 155 11.69 -7.27 3.25
C SER A 155 13.02 -6.74 2.72
N ILE A 156 13.55 -5.66 3.32
CA ILE A 156 14.86 -5.10 2.97
C ILE A 156 15.99 -6.09 3.26
N TYR A 157 15.94 -6.80 4.40
CA TYR A 157 16.93 -7.82 4.72
C TYR A 157 16.88 -9.02 3.76
N ALA A 158 15.68 -9.39 3.31
CA ALA A 158 15.46 -10.51 2.40
C ALA A 158 15.85 -10.23 0.94
N LEU A 159 16.24 -8.99 0.59
CA LEU A 159 16.59 -8.62 -0.78
C LEU A 159 17.74 -9.48 -1.33
N SER A 160 17.58 -9.94 -2.57
CA SER A 160 18.61 -10.70 -3.29
C SER A 160 19.78 -9.81 -3.72
N SER A 161 19.52 -8.54 -4.04
CA SER A 161 20.53 -7.52 -4.35
C SER A 161 20.13 -6.14 -3.84
N TYR A 162 21.13 -5.32 -3.49
CA TYR A 162 20.95 -3.99 -2.90
C TYR A 162 21.12 -2.88 -3.95
N SER A 163 20.40 -2.98 -5.07
CA SER A 163 20.34 -1.87 -6.02
C SER A 163 19.38 -0.79 -5.53
N LEU A 164 19.59 0.47 -5.92
CA LEU A 164 18.72 1.58 -5.53
C LEU A 164 17.25 1.31 -5.89
N VAL A 165 17.00 0.71 -7.06
CA VAL A 165 15.65 0.37 -7.54
C VAL A 165 14.94 -0.62 -6.62
N ILE A 166 15.68 -1.62 -6.11
CA ILE A 166 15.11 -2.70 -5.29
C ILE A 166 14.94 -2.24 -3.83
N VAL A 167 15.85 -1.41 -3.32
CA VAL A 167 15.78 -0.90 -1.94
C VAL A 167 14.67 0.15 -1.76
N MET A 168 14.40 0.97 -2.79
CA MET A 168 13.35 2.00 -2.72
C MET A 168 11.93 1.41 -2.64
N TYR A 169 11.74 0.17 -3.08
CA TYR A 169 10.44 -0.51 -3.01
C TYR A 169 10.63 -2.00 -2.67
N PRO A 170 10.92 -2.32 -1.40
CA PRO A 170 11.14 -3.69 -0.97
C PRO A 170 9.80 -4.44 -0.91
N ALA A 171 9.69 -5.53 -1.68
CA ALA A 171 8.49 -6.36 -1.81
C ALA A 171 7.94 -6.85 -0.45
#